data_AF-A0A438CMB9-F1
#
_entry.id   AF-A0A438CMB9-F1
#
_cell.length_a   1.000
_cell.length_b   1.000
_cell.length_c   1.000
_cell.angle_alpha   90.00
_cell.angle_beta   90.00
_cell.angle_gamma   90.00
#
_symmetry.space_group_name_H-M   'P 1'
#
loop_
_entity.id
_entity.type
_entity.pdbx_description
1 polymer ?
#
loop_
_entity_poly.entity_id
_entity_poly.type
_entity_poly.pdbx_seq_one_letter_code
_entity_poly.pdbx_strand_id
1 'polypeptide(L)'
;MEESSLTAAPSILDGDNYETWGVKMIVHLQALDVWEAMEENYEVPPLGANPTVAQMKLHKERKSIKAKAKACLFAIVSPSILIKIMKIDSTA
;
A
#
# COMPACT_ATOMS: atom_id res chain seq x y z
N MET A 1 -9.44 -30.66 -19.78
CA MET A 1 -8.94 -29.27 -19.74
C MET A 1 -8.95 -28.91 -18.28
N GLU A 2 -7.81 -29.16 -17.63
CA GLU A 2 -7.69 -29.10 -16.18
C GLU A 2 -7.69 -27.64 -15.75
N GLU A 3 -8.68 -27.28 -14.95
CA GLU A 3 -8.81 -25.95 -14.39
C GLU A 3 -7.66 -25.76 -13.41
N SER A 4 -6.69 -24.94 -13.80
CA SER A 4 -5.56 -24.55 -12.97
C SER A 4 -6.08 -24.15 -11.59
N SER A 5 -5.79 -25.00 -10.60
CA SER A 5 -5.88 -24.65 -9.19
C SER A 5 -4.87 -23.52 -8.97
N LEU A 6 -5.32 -22.29 -9.20
CA LEU A 6 -4.71 -21.13 -8.58
C LEU A 6 -4.85 -21.42 -7.10
N THR A 7 -3.72 -21.80 -6.49
CA THR A 7 -3.59 -21.90 -5.05
C THR A 7 -3.91 -20.51 -4.52
N ALA A 8 -5.19 -20.29 -4.22
CA ALA A 8 -5.66 -19.05 -3.65
C ALA A 8 -4.95 -18.99 -2.31
N ALA A 9 -3.96 -18.09 -2.21
CA ALA A 9 -3.42 -17.71 -0.92
C ALA A 9 -4.62 -17.47 0.00
N PRO A 10 -4.65 -18.06 1.21
CA PRO A 10 -5.80 -17.95 2.08
C PRO A 10 -6.25 -16.50 2.11
N SER A 11 -7.53 -16.27 1.82
CA SER A 11 -8.16 -14.96 1.93
C SER A 11 -7.80 -14.41 3.28
N ILE A 12 -6.79 -13.53 3.33
CA ILE A 12 -6.09 -13.20 4.56
C ILE A 12 -6.97 -12.34 5.49
N LEU A 13 -8.19 -12.05 5.04
CA LEU A 13 -9.21 -11.15 5.55
C LEU A 13 -10.58 -11.86 5.63
N ASP A 14 -10.63 -13.15 5.96
CA ASP A 14 -11.88 -13.90 6.18
C ASP A 14 -12.48 -13.69 7.59
N GLY A 15 -11.98 -12.70 8.33
CA GLY A 15 -12.51 -12.33 9.64
C GLY A 15 -11.79 -13.00 10.81
N ASP A 16 -11.32 -14.22 10.63
CA ASP A 16 -10.42 -14.88 11.58
C ASP A 16 -8.97 -14.44 11.31
N ASN A 17 -8.18 -14.28 12.38
CA ASN A 17 -6.73 -14.02 12.32
C ASN A 17 -6.29 -12.57 12.02
N TYR A 18 -7.15 -11.56 12.21
CA TYR A 18 -6.79 -10.14 12.05
C TYR A 18 -5.52 -9.73 12.82
N GLU A 19 -5.33 -10.26 14.04
CA GLU A 19 -4.14 -9.97 14.85
C GLU A 19 -2.85 -10.44 14.16
N THR A 20 -2.82 -11.69 13.68
CA THR A 20 -1.68 -12.23 12.95
C THR A 20 -1.49 -11.54 11.60
N TRP A 21 -2.59 -11.19 10.92
CA TRP A 21 -2.53 -10.39 9.69
C TRP A 21 -1.92 -9.01 9.96
N GLY A 22 -2.34 -8.34 11.02
CA GLY A 22 -1.81 -7.05 11.45
C GLY A 22 -0.32 -7.12 11.73
N VAL A 23 0.14 -8.11 12.49
CA VAL A 23 1.57 -8.32 12.76
C VAL A 23 2.35 -8.58 11.47
N LYS A 24 1.84 -9.45 10.58
CA LYS A 24 2.50 -9.74 9.29
C LYS A 24 2.56 -8.50 8.39
N MET A 25 1.53 -7.67 8.41
CA MET A 25 1.47 -6.40 7.69
C MET A 25 2.53 -5.43 8.21
N ILE A 26 2.60 -5.22 9.53
CA ILE A 26 3.59 -4.32 10.15
C ILE A 26 5.01 -4.76 9.76
N VAL A 27 5.34 -6.04 9.93
CA VAL A 27 6.66 -6.59 9.59
C VAL A 27 6.96 -6.42 8.09
N HIS A 28 5.99 -6.66 7.21
CA HIS A 28 6.18 -6.52 5.77
C HIS A 28 6.43 -5.06 5.35
N LEU A 29 5.69 -4.11 5.93
CA LEU A 29 5.85 -2.68 5.64
C LEU A 29 7.14 -2.10 6.22
N GLN A 30 7.56 -2.58 7.40
CA GLN A 30 8.86 -2.24 7.99
C GLN A 30 10.01 -2.78 7.13
N ALA A 31 9.95 -4.03 6.68
CA ALA A 31 10.97 -4.61 5.80
C ALA A 31 11.07 -3.92 4.43
N LEU A 32 10.03 -3.19 4.02
CA LEU A 32 9.99 -2.43 2.78
C LEU A 32 10.32 -0.94 2.97
N ASP A 33 10.63 -0.49 4.19
CA ASP A 33 10.88 0.91 4.55
C ASP A 33 9.71 1.84 4.15
N VAL A 34 8.47 1.34 4.22
CA VAL A 34 7.26 2.11 3.85
C VAL A 34 6.32 2.37 5.01
N TRP A 35 6.58 1.81 6.20
CA TRP A 35 5.74 1.99 7.39
C TRP A 35 5.53 3.48 7.72
N GLU A 36 6.62 4.24 7.81
CA GLU A 36 6.59 5.67 8.16
C GLU A 36 5.79 6.49 7.12
N ALA A 37 5.95 6.20 5.83
CA ALA A 37 5.20 6.87 4.77
C ALA A 37 3.73 6.46 4.66
N MET A 38 3.33 5.36 5.30
CA MET A 38 1.94 4.92 5.38
C MET A 38 1.23 5.58 6.57
N GLU A 39 1.92 5.71 7.70
CA GLU A 39 1.42 6.34 8.92
C GLU A 39 1.33 7.87 8.75
N GLU A 40 2.35 8.45 8.13
CA GLU A 40 2.45 9.87 7.89
C GLU A 40 1.71 10.18 6.57
N ASN A 41 0.43 10.58 6.65
CA ASN A 41 -0.39 10.98 5.50
C ASN A 41 0.07 12.33 4.90
N TYR A 42 1.38 12.56 4.79
CA TYR A 42 1.93 13.81 4.28
C TYR A 42 1.79 13.88 2.77
N GLU A 43 1.46 15.07 2.27
CA GLU A 43 1.61 15.37 0.86
C GLU A 43 3.07 15.69 0.57
N VAL A 44 3.60 15.19 -0.57
CA VAL A 44 4.93 15.61 -1.01
C VAL A 44 4.77 16.97 -1.68
N PRO A 45 5.27 18.07 -1.09
CA PRO A 45 5.08 19.40 -1.65
C PRO A 45 5.76 19.50 -3.02
N PRO A 46 5.24 20.33 -3.93
CA PRO A 46 5.93 20.61 -5.19
C PRO A 46 7.31 21.23 -4.91
N LEU A 47 8.28 20.91 -5.78
CA LEU A 47 9.59 21.57 -5.74
C LEU A 47 9.42 23.07 -6.05
N GLY A 48 10.21 23.91 -5.37
CA GLY A 48 10.30 25.33 -5.69
C GLY A 48 10.95 25.59 -7.05
N ALA A 49 10.98 26.84 -7.49
CA ALA A 49 11.44 27.22 -8.83
C ALA A 49 12.91 26.90 -9.13
N ASN A 50 13.79 26.85 -8.11
CA ASN A 50 15.20 26.51 -8.25
C ASN A 50 15.62 25.53 -7.14
N PRO A 51 15.28 24.24 -7.27
CA PRO A 51 15.62 23.26 -6.26
C PRO A 51 17.08 22.85 -6.37
N THR A 52 17.72 22.58 -5.24
CA THR A 52 19.06 21.98 -5.24
C THR A 52 18.98 20.50 -5.64
N VAL A 53 20.10 19.93 -6.11
CA VAL A 53 20.18 18.49 -6.43
C VAL A 53 19.78 17.62 -5.23
N ALA A 54 20.14 18.03 -4.02
CA ALA A 54 19.74 17.35 -2.79
C ALA A 54 18.22 17.38 -2.57
N GLN A 55 17.56 18.54 -2.80
CA GLN A 55 16.11 18.67 -2.71
C GLN A 55 15.39 17.83 -3.77
N MET A 56 15.91 17.79 -5.01
CA MET A 56 15.36 16.96 -6.08
C MET A 56 15.44 15.47 -5.74
N LYS A 57 16.60 15.03 -5.20
CA LYS A 57 16.81 13.63 -4.79
C LYS A 57 15.84 13.23 -3.67
N LEU A 58 15.73 14.04 -2.62
CA LEU A 58 14.83 13.80 -1.50
C LEU A 58 13.36 13.78 -1.93
N HIS A 59 12.94 14.71 -2.79
CA HIS A 59 11.57 14.75 -3.30
C HIS A 59 11.23 13.51 -4.14
N LYS A 60 12.18 13.03 -4.98
CA LYS A 60 12.01 11.79 -5.76
C LYS A 60 11.89 10.57 -4.84
N GLU A 61 12.74 10.49 -3.82
CA GLU A 61 12.72 9.44 -2.81
C GLU A 61 11.38 9.40 -2.07
N ARG A 62 10.92 10.54 -1.51
CA ARG A 62 9.62 10.64 -0.83
C ARG A 62 8.44 10.23 -1.72
N LYS A 63 8.43 10.67 -2.99
CA LYS A 63 7.41 10.23 -3.97
C LYS A 63 7.47 8.72 -4.21
N SER A 64 8.66 8.15 -4.33
CA SER A 64 8.86 6.72 -4.53
C SER A 64 8.37 5.90 -3.34
N ILE A 65 8.72 6.30 -2.11
CA ILE A 65 8.29 5.61 -0.89
C ILE A 65 6.76 5.64 -0.77
N LYS A 66 6.12 6.80 -1.01
CA LYS A 66 4.65 6.91 -1.01
C LYS A 66 3.97 6.03 -2.06
N ALA A 67 4.53 5.97 -3.28
CA ALA A 67 4.01 5.09 -4.33
C ALA A 67 4.15 3.61 -3.95
N LYS A 68 5.28 3.23 -3.37
CA LYS A 68 5.55 1.87 -2.87
C LYS A 68 4.57 1.49 -1.77
N ALA A 69 4.33 2.38 -0.79
CA ALA A 69 3.35 2.16 0.27
C ALA A 69 1.94 1.89 -0.29
N LYS A 70 1.49 2.70 -1.26
CA LYS A 70 0.20 2.49 -1.94
C LYS A 70 0.14 1.16 -2.69
N ALA A 71 1.22 0.77 -3.37
CA ALA A 71 1.29 -0.51 -4.08
C ALA A 71 1.24 -1.71 -3.11
N CYS A 72 1.91 -1.60 -1.95
CA CYS A 72 1.84 -2.61 -0.89
C CYS A 72 0.41 -2.77 -0.36
N LEU A 73 -0.26 -1.66 -0.05
CA LEU A 73 -1.67 -1.69 0.36
C LEU A 73 -2.54 -2.35 -0.71
N PHE A 74 -2.39 -1.96 -1.98
CA PHE A 74 -3.16 -2.52 -3.09
C PHE A 74 -2.91 -4.03 -3.28
N ALA A 75 -1.67 -4.48 -3.15
CA ALA A 75 -1.32 -5.89 -3.31
C ALA A 75 -1.90 -6.78 -2.20
N ILE A 76 -2.21 -6.21 -1.04
CA ILE A 76 -2.67 -6.96 0.13
C ILE A 76 -4.18 -6.91 0.28
N VAL A 77 -4.83 -5.84 -0.18
CA VAL A 77 -6.29 -5.78 -0.24
C VAL A 77 -6.76 -6.76 -1.30
N SER A 78 -7.58 -7.73 -0.91
CA SER A 78 -8.17 -8.66 -1.86
C SER A 78 -9.03 -7.91 -2.89
N PRO A 79 -9.11 -8.38 -4.15
CA PRO A 79 -9.97 -7.76 -5.15
C PRO A 79 -11.42 -7.60 -4.67
N SER A 80 -11.93 -8.54 -3.87
CA SER A 80 -13.27 -8.50 -3.30
C SER A 80 -13.48 -7.37 -2.30
N ILE A 81 -12.48 -7.04 -1.47
CA ILE A 81 -12.52 -5.90 -0.54
C ILE A 81 -12.39 -4.58 -1.31
N LEU A 82 -11.50 -4.53 -2.30
CA LEU A 82 -11.35 -3.36 -3.16
C LEU A 82 -12.66 -3.01 -3.89
N ILE A 83 -13.33 -4.01 -4.46
CA ILE A 83 -14.63 -3.84 -5.15
C ILE A 83 -15.69 -3.32 -4.16
N LYS A 84 -15.73 -3.83 -2.92
CA LYS A 84 -16.66 -3.34 -1.90
C LYS A 84 -16.40 -1.87 -1.54
N ILE A 85 -15.14 -1.46 -1.37
CA ILE A 85 -14.75 -0.08 -1.09
C ILE A 85 -15.16 0.85 -2.25
N MET A 86 -14.81 0.49 -3.49
CA MET A 86 -15.16 1.30 -4.68
C MET A 86 -16.68 1.47 -4.85
N LYS A 87 -17.46 0.45 -4.47
CA LYS A 87 -18.91 0.50 -4.57
C LYS A 87 -19.54 1.42 -3.52
N ILE A 88 -18.92 1.57 -2.34
CA ILE A 88 -19.31 2.56 -1.32
C ILE A 88 -19.04 3.97 -1.86
N ASP A 89 -17.86 4.21 -2.44
CA ASP A 89 -17.46 5.51 -2.98
C ASP A 89 -18.29 5.94 -4.21
N SER A 90 -18.86 5.00 -4.97
CA SER A 90 -19.77 5.29 -6.10
C SER A 90 -21.22 5.59 -5.70
N THR A 91 -21.57 5.42 -4.41
CA THR A 91 -22.92 5.68 -3.88
C THR A 91 -23.02 6.93 -3.02
N ALA A 92 -21.91 7.67 -2.86
CA ALA A 92 -21.84 9.00 -2.25
C ALA A 92 -21.81 10.09 -3.34
#